data_AF-A0A397T460-F1
#
_entry.id   AF-A0A397T460-F1
#
_cell.length_a   1.000
_cell.length_b   1.000
_cell.length_c   1.000
_cell.angle_alpha   90.00
_cell.angle_beta   90.00
_cell.angle_gamma   90.00
#
_symmetry.space_group_name_H-M   'P 1'
#
loop_
_entity.id
_entity.type
_entity.pdbx_description
1 polymer ?
#
loop_
_entity_poly.entity_id
_entity_poly.type
_entity_poly.pdbx_seq_one_letter_code
_entity_poly.pdbx_strand_id
1 'polypeptide(L)'
;MKFDILFIGLLTLTSATCEKSFNLPVCSECQKEIWKAWESPSSCGFQIHLLNDIAKKYHYTFGFAHPVFYDMTLYNKAIKEACAAEFSCTYEEDLKIWSGIENKCATELSTYIDWSANPNSFTSNDNEILRAYGSLLLFYFVIPEHNSVCHKTTNGELCGIESVKPLINWLETVAPEGNANITYDHQFVYKSDGTRLPIPKELFQCGECTTNMVQEYGTWIDQHAVPDPIVKNIFGSLEIIKMHFTCPVNI
;
A
#
# COMPACT_ATOMS: atom_id res chain seq x y z
N MET A 1 12.03 12.01 2.44
CA MET A 1 11.81 10.57 2.44
C MET A 1 10.51 10.35 1.67
N LYS A 2 10.53 9.52 0.65
CA LYS A 2 9.34 9.21 -0.16
C LYS A 2 8.90 7.83 0.33
N PHE A 3 7.64 7.71 0.71
CA PHE A 3 6.92 6.47 1.04
C PHE A 3 7.04 5.93 2.48
N ASP A 4 5.99 6.22 3.26
CA ASP A 4 5.32 5.16 4.03
C ASP A 4 4.55 4.30 3.01
N ILE A 5 4.80 2.98 2.99
CA ILE A 5 4.08 2.02 2.12
C ILE A 5 2.57 1.92 2.46
N LEU A 6 2.11 2.65 3.48
CA LEU A 6 0.83 2.47 4.14
C LEU A 6 -0.32 3.39 3.74
N PHE A 7 -0.29 3.99 2.55
CA PHE A 7 -1.52 4.57 1.97
C PHE A 7 -1.70 4.28 0.49
N ILE A 8 -1.10 3.19 0.01
CA ILE A 8 -1.68 2.59 -1.17
C ILE A 8 -2.98 1.95 -0.72
N GLY A 9 -4.06 2.72 -0.77
CA GLY A 9 -5.42 2.20 -0.83
C GLY A 9 -5.57 1.42 -2.13
N LEU A 10 -4.96 0.24 -2.18
CA LEU A 10 -5.21 -0.75 -3.21
C LEU A 10 -5.96 -1.89 -2.55
N LEU A 11 -7.27 -1.83 -2.80
CA LEU A 11 -8.13 -2.99 -3.03
C LEU A 11 -8.60 -3.68 -1.77
N THR A 12 -9.91 -3.62 -1.53
CA THR A 12 -10.68 -4.81 -1.21
C THR A 12 -12.15 -4.64 -1.61
N LEU A 13 -12.58 -5.43 -2.57
CA LEU A 13 -13.90 -6.07 -2.53
C LEU A 13 -13.69 -7.50 -3.00
N THR A 14 -13.27 -8.34 -2.06
CA THR A 14 -13.35 -9.79 -2.21
C THR A 14 -14.81 -10.13 -2.45
N SER A 15 -15.08 -10.80 -3.56
CA SER A 15 -16.41 -11.18 -3.98
C SER A 15 -16.36 -12.63 -4.41
N ALA A 16 -17.50 -13.33 -4.32
CA ALA A 16 -17.57 -14.77 -4.56
C ALA A 16 -16.99 -15.24 -5.91
N THR A 17 -16.84 -14.35 -6.91
CA THR A 17 -16.18 -14.67 -8.18
C THR A 17 -15.26 -13.53 -8.62
N CYS A 18 -14.26 -13.86 -9.44
CA CYS A 18 -13.38 -12.85 -10.03
C CYS A 18 -14.18 -11.80 -10.82
N GLU A 19 -15.13 -12.24 -11.63
CA GLU A 19 -15.97 -11.38 -12.49
C GLU A 19 -16.70 -10.30 -11.69
N LYS A 20 -17.19 -10.65 -10.49
CA LYS A 20 -17.87 -9.70 -9.61
C LYS A 20 -16.88 -8.73 -8.93
N SER A 21 -15.68 -9.18 -8.60
CA SER A 21 -14.65 -8.35 -7.95
C SER A 21 -14.05 -7.32 -8.92
N PHE A 22 -14.00 -7.66 -10.22
CA PHE A 22 -13.53 -6.78 -11.29
C PHE A 22 -14.67 -6.10 -12.06
N ASN A 23 -15.94 -6.46 -11.80
CA ASN A 23 -17.11 -5.99 -12.54
C ASN A 23 -16.99 -6.20 -14.07
N LEU A 24 -16.59 -7.41 -14.45
CA LEU A 24 -16.36 -7.81 -15.84
C LEU A 24 -17.14 -9.10 -16.17
N PRO A 25 -17.53 -9.32 -17.43
CA PRO A 25 -18.23 -10.54 -17.83
C PRO A 25 -17.35 -11.79 -17.75
N VAL A 26 -16.03 -11.63 -17.98
CA VAL A 26 -15.03 -12.71 -17.93
C VAL A 26 -13.72 -12.13 -17.45
N CYS A 27 -13.09 -12.76 -16.45
CA CYS A 27 -11.76 -12.36 -16.01
C CYS A 27 -10.64 -12.90 -16.91
N SER A 28 -9.61 -12.05 -17.12
CA SER A 28 -8.32 -12.43 -17.70
C SER A 28 -7.53 -13.39 -16.79
N GLU A 29 -6.42 -13.95 -17.28
CA GLU A 29 -5.53 -14.78 -16.44
C GLU A 29 -4.93 -13.97 -15.28
N CYS A 30 -4.48 -12.74 -15.54
CA CYS A 30 -3.96 -11.85 -14.50
C CYS A 30 -5.01 -11.59 -13.41
N GLN A 31 -6.23 -11.21 -13.80
CA GLN A 31 -7.30 -10.90 -12.87
C GLN A 31 -7.69 -12.11 -12.01
N LYS A 32 -7.69 -13.32 -12.59
CA LYS A 32 -7.91 -14.56 -11.85
C LYS A 32 -6.82 -14.84 -10.84
N GLU A 33 -5.56 -14.62 -11.19
CA GLU A 33 -4.43 -14.86 -10.27
C GLU A 33 -4.45 -13.86 -9.11
N ILE A 34 -4.72 -12.57 -9.40
CA ILE A 34 -4.92 -11.53 -8.38
C ILE A 34 -6.08 -11.89 -7.45
N TRP A 35 -7.25 -12.22 -8.01
CA TRP A 35 -8.43 -12.59 -7.22
C TRP A 35 -8.14 -13.79 -6.32
N LYS A 36 -7.49 -14.82 -6.86
CA LYS A 36 -7.08 -16.00 -6.11
C LYS A 36 -6.12 -15.65 -4.97
N ALA A 37 -5.17 -14.75 -5.20
CA ALA A 37 -4.24 -14.29 -4.17
C ALA A 37 -4.98 -13.56 -3.04
N TRP A 38 -6.03 -12.78 -3.36
CA TRP A 38 -6.79 -12.04 -2.35
C TRP A 38 -7.84 -12.85 -1.58
N GLU A 39 -8.44 -13.86 -2.20
CA GLU A 39 -9.46 -14.69 -1.57
C GLU A 39 -8.87 -15.86 -0.79
N SER A 40 -7.67 -16.33 -1.17
CA SER A 40 -7.09 -17.51 -0.53
C SER A 40 -6.84 -17.21 0.95
N PRO A 41 -7.37 -18.01 1.89
CA PRO A 41 -6.98 -17.92 3.29
C PRO A 41 -5.48 -18.23 3.35
N SER A 42 -4.70 -17.17 3.39
CA SER A 42 -3.25 -17.19 3.29
C SER A 42 -2.68 -16.61 4.59
N SER A 43 -1.62 -17.23 5.08
CA SER A 43 -0.76 -16.67 6.13
C SER A 43 -0.20 -15.31 5.72
N CYS A 44 -0.12 -15.03 4.41
CA CYS A 44 0.39 -13.80 3.79
C CYS A 44 -0.71 -12.77 3.49
N GLY A 45 -1.90 -12.88 4.09
CA GLY A 45 -3.03 -11.98 3.83
C GLY A 45 -3.08 -10.70 4.67
N PHE A 46 -2.02 -10.30 5.38
CA PHE A 46 -2.06 -9.24 6.41
C PHE A 46 -2.76 -7.95 5.94
N GLN A 47 -2.25 -7.33 4.88
CA GLN A 47 -2.79 -6.05 4.38
C GLN A 47 -4.21 -6.20 3.81
N ILE A 48 -4.49 -7.34 3.17
CA ILE A 48 -5.80 -7.63 2.57
C ILE A 48 -6.85 -7.82 3.65
N HIS A 49 -6.51 -8.53 4.75
CA HIS A 49 -7.39 -8.67 5.90
C HIS A 49 -7.65 -7.32 6.57
N LEU A 50 -6.60 -6.51 6.79
CA LEU A 50 -6.72 -5.17 7.34
C LEU A 50 -7.69 -4.30 6.52
N LEU A 51 -7.51 -4.25 5.20
CA LEU A 51 -8.37 -3.49 4.31
C LEU A 51 -9.80 -4.05 4.26
N ASN A 52 -9.97 -5.38 4.18
CA ASN A 52 -11.29 -6.02 4.22
C ASN A 52 -12.07 -5.70 5.50
N ASP A 53 -11.40 -5.67 6.65
CA ASP A 53 -12.03 -5.39 7.94
C ASP A 53 -12.50 -3.94 8.02
N ILE A 54 -11.70 -3.00 7.50
CA ILE A 54 -12.12 -1.61 7.35
C ILE A 54 -13.32 -1.54 6.38
N ALA A 55 -13.27 -2.22 5.23
CA ALA A 55 -14.30 -2.16 4.18
C ALA A 55 -15.67 -2.63 4.71
N LYS A 56 -15.69 -3.83 5.30
CA LYS A 56 -16.90 -4.47 5.84
C LYS A 56 -17.54 -3.62 6.93
N LYS A 57 -16.72 -2.97 7.75
CA LYS A 57 -17.17 -2.22 8.94
C LYS A 57 -17.68 -0.83 8.61
N TYR A 58 -17.17 -0.20 7.56
CA TYR A 58 -17.62 1.13 7.12
C TYR A 58 -18.62 1.09 5.97
N HIS A 59 -19.05 -0.11 5.56
CA HIS A 59 -19.78 -0.30 4.30
C HIS A 59 -19.10 0.45 3.15
N TYR A 60 -17.78 0.44 3.20
CA TYR A 60 -16.95 1.32 2.40
C TYR A 60 -16.37 0.50 1.26
N THR A 61 -16.49 1.03 0.05
CA THR A 61 -15.89 0.42 -1.12
C THR A 61 -14.53 1.05 -1.31
N PHE A 62 -13.46 0.26 -1.15
CA PHE A 62 -12.13 0.73 -1.51
C PHE A 62 -12.03 0.90 -3.04
N GLY A 63 -11.89 2.14 -3.50
CA GLY A 63 -11.71 2.51 -4.90
C GLY A 63 -10.32 3.11 -5.12
N PHE A 64 -9.86 3.21 -6.35
CA PHE A 64 -8.50 3.71 -6.64
C PHE A 64 -8.27 5.16 -6.17
N ALA A 65 -9.34 5.93 -5.96
CA ALA A 65 -9.26 7.26 -5.40
C ALA A 65 -9.93 7.31 -4.03
N HIS A 66 -9.15 7.67 -3.01
CA HIS A 66 -9.61 7.73 -1.64
C HIS A 66 -9.60 9.14 -1.08
N PRO A 67 -10.75 9.63 -0.57
CA PRO A 67 -10.78 10.60 0.52
C PRO A 67 -9.97 10.06 1.69
N VAL A 68 -8.98 10.81 2.15
CA VAL A 68 -8.35 10.52 3.43
C VAL A 68 -9.36 10.80 4.55
N PHE A 69 -9.59 9.81 5.41
CA PHE A 69 -10.42 9.97 6.61
C PHE A 69 -9.58 10.55 7.74
N TYR A 70 -10.01 11.69 8.28
CA TYR A 70 -9.31 12.34 9.39
C TYR A 70 -9.59 11.65 10.73
N ASP A 71 -10.77 11.04 10.89
CA ASP A 71 -11.04 10.18 12.03
C ASP A 71 -10.33 8.82 11.90
N MET A 72 -9.19 8.72 12.58
CA MET A 72 -8.35 7.53 12.60
C MET A 72 -8.76 6.48 13.64
N THR A 73 -9.82 6.69 14.43
CA THR A 73 -10.26 5.76 15.50
C THR A 73 -10.39 4.31 15.00
N LEU A 74 -10.89 4.22 13.79
CA LEU A 74 -11.32 3.00 13.14
C LEU A 74 -10.16 2.25 12.50
N TYR A 75 -9.31 2.99 11.79
CA TYR A 75 -8.01 2.51 11.34
C TYR A 75 -7.17 2.01 12.52
N ASN A 76 -7.07 2.79 13.61
CA ASN A 76 -6.32 2.42 14.80
C ASN A 76 -6.83 1.11 15.43
N LYS A 77 -8.14 0.89 15.42
CA LYS A 77 -8.73 -0.36 15.88
C LYS A 77 -8.38 -1.53 14.96
N ALA A 78 -8.48 -1.33 13.64
CA ALA A 78 -8.15 -2.36 12.65
C ALA A 78 -6.67 -2.76 12.72
N ILE A 79 -5.75 -1.80 12.87
CA ILE A 79 -4.32 -2.09 13.09
C ILE A 79 -4.09 -2.89 14.37
N LYS A 80 -4.75 -2.52 15.48
CA LYS A 80 -4.63 -3.26 16.75
C LYS A 80 -5.16 -4.68 16.64
N GLU A 81 -6.28 -4.88 15.95
CA GLU A 81 -6.86 -6.20 15.69
C GLU A 81 -5.94 -7.04 14.79
N ALA A 82 -5.44 -6.47 13.69
CA ALA A 82 -4.54 -7.14 12.76
C ALA A 82 -3.21 -7.54 13.41
N CYS A 83 -2.59 -6.67 14.20
CA CYS A 83 -1.34 -6.95 14.90
C CYS A 83 -1.48 -7.85 16.14
N ALA A 84 -2.71 -8.11 16.59
CA ALA A 84 -2.99 -9.10 17.63
C ALA A 84 -3.25 -10.49 17.04
N ALA A 85 -3.55 -10.59 15.74
CA ALA A 85 -3.71 -11.84 15.05
C ALA A 85 -2.35 -12.53 14.85
N GLU A 86 -2.36 -13.86 14.75
CA GLU A 86 -1.15 -14.61 14.44
C GLU A 86 -0.76 -14.37 12.97
N PHE A 87 0.50 -13.97 12.76
CA PHE A 87 1.10 -13.83 11.43
C PHE A 87 2.18 -14.89 11.25
N SER A 88 2.03 -15.71 10.22
CA SER A 88 2.87 -16.88 9.95
C SER A 88 3.35 -16.99 8.50
N CYS A 89 3.22 -15.90 7.73
CA CYS A 89 3.69 -15.87 6.35
C CYS A 89 5.19 -16.15 6.27
N THR A 90 5.57 -17.08 5.41
CA THR A 90 6.98 -17.36 5.10
C THR A 90 7.37 -16.76 3.76
N TYR A 91 8.67 -16.51 3.56
CA TYR A 91 9.20 -16.03 2.29
C TYR A 91 8.83 -16.97 1.13
N GLU A 92 8.91 -18.29 1.32
CA GLU A 92 8.61 -19.26 0.27
C GLU A 92 7.13 -19.29 -0.11
N GLU A 93 6.23 -19.15 0.87
CA GLU A 93 4.79 -19.06 0.63
C GLU A 93 4.45 -17.82 -0.18
N ASP A 94 5.02 -16.68 0.22
CA ASP A 94 4.75 -15.39 -0.38
C ASP A 94 5.38 -15.25 -1.78
N LEU A 95 6.61 -15.76 -1.94
CA LEU A 95 7.30 -15.86 -3.22
C LEU A 95 6.46 -16.58 -4.26
N LYS A 96 5.79 -17.66 -3.87
CA LYS A 96 4.90 -18.39 -4.77
C LYS A 96 3.71 -17.54 -5.21
N ILE A 97 3.18 -16.69 -4.35
CA ILE A 97 2.05 -15.79 -4.65
C ILE A 97 2.51 -14.70 -5.61
N TRP A 98 3.53 -13.93 -5.24
CA TRP A 98 3.93 -12.78 -6.06
C TRP A 98 4.59 -13.21 -7.39
N SER A 99 5.27 -14.37 -7.45
CA SER A 99 5.77 -14.93 -8.72
C SER A 99 4.62 -15.35 -9.64
N GLY A 100 3.51 -15.84 -9.07
CA GLY A 100 2.29 -16.13 -9.83
C GLY A 100 1.73 -14.87 -10.48
N ILE A 101 1.63 -13.79 -9.70
CA ILE A 101 1.20 -12.47 -10.18
C ILE A 101 2.16 -11.95 -11.25
N GLU A 102 3.48 -11.97 -11.01
CA GLU A 102 4.48 -11.48 -11.96
C GLU A 102 4.38 -12.19 -13.32
N ASN A 103 4.20 -13.51 -13.32
CA ASN A 103 4.06 -14.30 -14.54
C ASN A 103 2.72 -14.04 -15.24
N LYS A 104 1.61 -14.11 -14.51
CA LYS A 104 0.25 -14.03 -15.09
C LYS A 104 -0.18 -12.62 -15.45
N CYS A 105 0.46 -11.60 -14.88
CA CYS A 105 0.20 -10.19 -15.12
C CYS A 105 1.35 -9.48 -15.87
N ALA A 106 2.19 -10.20 -16.61
CA ALA A 106 3.38 -9.63 -17.26
C ALA A 106 3.04 -8.45 -18.20
N THR A 107 1.89 -8.48 -18.87
CA THR A 107 1.43 -7.38 -19.75
C THR A 107 1.14 -6.13 -18.93
N GLU A 108 0.31 -6.25 -17.90
CA GLU A 108 -0.06 -5.18 -16.99
C GLU A 108 1.17 -4.60 -16.29
N LEU A 109 2.03 -5.47 -15.75
CA LEU A 109 3.27 -5.13 -15.05
C LEU A 109 4.39 -4.59 -15.97
N SER A 110 4.20 -4.61 -17.28
CA SER A 110 5.09 -3.94 -18.25
C SER A 110 4.55 -2.58 -18.70
N THR A 111 3.33 -2.23 -18.30
CA THR A 111 2.66 -1.00 -18.74
C THR A 111 3.01 0.15 -17.79
N TYR A 112 3.30 1.31 -18.37
CA TYR A 112 3.59 2.53 -17.64
C TYR A 112 2.33 3.11 -16.99
N ILE A 113 2.47 3.59 -15.75
CA ILE A 113 1.47 4.37 -15.03
C ILE A 113 2.15 5.64 -14.48
N ASP A 114 1.47 6.77 -14.60
CA ASP A 114 1.87 7.99 -13.90
C ASP A 114 1.42 7.91 -12.44
N TRP A 115 2.30 7.39 -11.58
CA TRP A 115 2.06 7.26 -10.13
C TRP A 115 1.79 8.59 -9.41
N SER A 116 2.15 9.70 -10.05
CA SER A 116 1.97 11.09 -9.57
C SER A 116 0.65 11.72 -10.06
N ALA A 117 -0.13 11.04 -10.91
CA ALA A 117 -1.40 11.53 -11.41
C ALA A 117 -2.46 11.55 -10.30
N ASN A 118 -3.49 12.39 -10.48
CA ASN A 118 -4.66 12.39 -9.61
C ASN A 118 -5.33 11.01 -9.69
N PRO A 119 -5.50 10.28 -8.57
CA PRO A 119 -6.11 8.95 -8.62
C PRO A 119 -7.51 8.91 -9.22
N ASN A 120 -8.26 10.02 -9.15
CA ASN A 120 -9.58 10.14 -9.77
C ASN A 120 -9.56 10.24 -11.30
N SER A 121 -8.39 10.45 -11.91
CA SER A 121 -8.25 10.57 -13.37
C SER A 121 -8.01 9.25 -14.09
N PHE A 122 -7.77 8.16 -13.35
CA PHE A 122 -7.49 6.85 -13.92
C PHE A 122 -8.73 6.23 -14.58
N THR A 123 -8.51 5.70 -15.78
CA THR A 123 -9.52 4.94 -16.53
C THR A 123 -9.69 3.53 -15.95
N SER A 124 -10.69 2.77 -16.43
CA SER A 124 -10.84 1.36 -16.07
C SER A 124 -9.60 0.52 -16.41
N ASN A 125 -8.93 0.82 -17.53
CA ASN A 125 -7.72 0.13 -17.94
C ASN A 125 -6.53 0.45 -17.03
N ASP A 126 -6.38 1.72 -16.63
CA ASP A 126 -5.34 2.12 -15.67
C ASP A 126 -5.55 1.43 -14.32
N ASN A 127 -6.81 1.32 -13.89
CA ASN A 127 -7.17 0.61 -12.67
C ASN A 127 -6.77 -0.86 -12.72
N GLU A 128 -6.92 -1.55 -13.85
CA GLU A 128 -6.47 -2.95 -14.00
C GLU A 128 -4.94 -3.08 -13.84
N ILE A 129 -4.19 -2.17 -14.44
CA ILE A 129 -2.73 -2.12 -14.31
C ILE A 129 -2.33 -1.84 -12.85
N LEU A 130 -2.99 -0.88 -12.21
CA LEU A 130 -2.81 -0.55 -10.80
C LEU A 130 -3.11 -1.75 -9.88
N ARG A 131 -4.10 -2.60 -10.21
CA ARG A 131 -4.36 -3.86 -9.45
C ARG A 131 -3.19 -4.82 -9.52
N ALA A 132 -2.58 -4.97 -10.70
CA ALA A 132 -1.46 -5.87 -10.89
C ALA A 132 -0.24 -5.41 -10.08
N TYR A 133 0.15 -4.14 -10.22
CA TYR A 133 1.24 -3.58 -9.41
C TYR A 133 0.93 -3.57 -7.93
N GLY A 134 -0.30 -3.20 -7.54
CA GLY A 134 -0.74 -3.20 -6.15
C GLY A 134 -0.62 -4.58 -5.53
N SER A 135 -1.10 -5.62 -6.21
CA SER A 135 -0.98 -7.00 -5.72
C SER A 135 0.47 -7.44 -5.60
N LEU A 136 1.30 -7.12 -6.61
CA LEU A 136 2.73 -7.44 -6.57
C LEU A 136 3.42 -6.77 -5.37
N LEU A 137 3.17 -5.49 -5.13
CA LEU A 137 3.71 -4.75 -3.98
C LEU A 137 3.21 -5.30 -2.65
N LEU A 138 1.90 -5.56 -2.54
CA LEU A 138 1.26 -6.04 -1.32
C LEU A 138 1.87 -7.36 -0.85
N PHE A 139 2.05 -8.31 -1.77
CA PHE A 139 2.67 -9.59 -1.44
C PHE A 139 4.18 -9.44 -1.27
N TYR A 140 4.91 -8.84 -2.22
CA TYR A 140 6.37 -8.71 -2.08
C TYR A 140 6.82 -8.05 -0.76
N PHE A 141 6.03 -7.11 -0.23
CA PHE A 141 6.36 -6.42 1.02
C PHE A 141 5.57 -6.89 2.25
N VAL A 142 4.74 -7.94 2.20
CA VAL A 142 3.82 -8.24 3.31
C VAL A 142 4.53 -8.53 4.64
N ILE A 143 5.68 -9.21 4.59
CA ILE A 143 6.48 -9.55 5.78
C ILE A 143 7.12 -8.31 6.41
N PRO A 144 7.93 -7.49 5.68
CA PRO A 144 8.49 -6.27 6.25
C PRO A 144 7.41 -5.24 6.62
N GLU A 145 6.29 -5.21 5.89
CA GLU A 145 5.11 -4.40 6.21
C GLU A 145 4.51 -4.78 7.56
N HIS A 146 4.18 -6.06 7.76
CA HIS A 146 3.66 -6.56 9.02
C HIS A 146 4.60 -6.20 10.19
N ASN A 147 5.90 -6.50 10.05
CA ASN A 147 6.89 -6.23 11.10
C ASN A 147 7.02 -4.72 11.39
N SER A 148 6.93 -3.89 10.34
CA SER A 148 6.96 -2.45 10.46
C SER A 148 5.74 -1.89 11.19
N VAL A 149 4.53 -2.27 10.73
CA VAL A 149 3.25 -1.80 11.24
C VAL A 149 3.01 -2.24 12.68
N CYS A 150 3.35 -3.50 12.98
CA CYS A 150 3.07 -4.13 14.25
C CYS A 150 4.18 -3.93 15.30
N HIS A 151 5.26 -3.25 14.95
CA HIS A 151 6.26 -2.81 15.91
C HIS A 151 5.62 -1.89 16.95
N LYS A 152 5.91 -2.16 18.24
CA LYS A 152 5.48 -1.30 19.35
C LYS A 152 6.60 -0.36 19.73
N THR A 153 6.31 0.94 19.70
CA THR A 153 7.27 1.95 20.15
C THR A 153 7.56 1.85 21.63
N THR A 154 8.58 2.56 22.08
CA THR A 154 8.89 2.78 23.50
C THR A 154 7.69 3.33 24.31
N ASN A 155 6.77 4.04 23.66
CA ASN A 155 5.54 4.56 24.27
C ASN A 155 4.40 3.52 24.31
N GLY A 156 4.60 2.33 23.74
CA GLY A 156 3.64 1.22 23.72
C GLY A 156 2.60 1.29 22.61
N GLU A 157 2.64 2.28 21.72
CA GLU A 157 1.74 2.38 20.57
C GLU A 157 2.32 1.63 19.35
N LEU A 158 1.45 1.17 18.45
CA LEU A 158 1.87 0.49 17.21
C LEU A 158 2.35 1.50 16.17
N CYS A 159 3.39 1.13 15.42
CA CYS A 159 3.98 2.00 14.42
C CYS A 159 3.08 2.31 13.24
N GLY A 160 2.18 1.40 12.84
CA GLY A 160 1.14 1.72 11.87
C GLY A 160 0.21 2.86 12.32
N ILE A 161 0.03 3.05 13.63
CA ILE A 161 -0.80 4.14 14.17
C ILE A 161 0.02 5.42 14.33
N GLU A 162 1.25 5.32 14.81
CA GLU A 162 2.08 6.50 15.11
C GLU A 162 2.57 7.20 13.83
N SER A 163 3.03 6.44 12.84
CA SER A 163 3.61 6.95 11.59
C SER A 163 2.62 7.78 10.76
N VAL A 164 1.34 7.48 10.84
CA VAL A 164 0.30 8.13 10.03
C VAL A 164 -0.14 9.50 10.57
N LYS A 165 0.00 9.74 11.88
CA LYS A 165 -0.53 10.95 12.53
C LYS A 165 -0.03 12.27 11.92
N PRO A 166 1.28 12.45 11.60
CA PRO A 166 1.77 13.69 11.00
C PRO A 166 1.10 14.01 9.66
N LEU A 167 0.90 12.98 8.82
CA LEU A 167 0.25 13.13 7.52
C LEU A 167 -1.21 13.55 7.67
N ILE A 168 -1.96 12.91 8.57
CA ILE A 168 -3.36 13.24 8.82
C ILE A 168 -3.51 14.66 9.38
N ASN A 169 -2.72 15.05 10.37
CA ASN A 169 -2.75 16.40 10.95
C ASN A 169 -2.44 17.48 9.89
N TRP A 170 -1.50 17.20 8.99
CA TRP A 170 -1.18 18.12 7.90
C TRP A 170 -2.33 18.21 6.88
N LEU A 171 -2.94 17.08 6.51
CA LEU A 171 -4.10 17.05 5.61
C LEU A 171 -5.31 17.81 6.16
N GLU A 172 -5.62 17.67 7.45
CA GLU A 172 -6.65 18.46 8.13
C GLU A 172 -6.43 19.97 7.99
N THR A 173 -5.16 20.39 7.92
CA THR A 173 -4.80 21.81 7.79
C THR A 173 -4.93 22.32 6.35
N VAL A 174 -4.52 21.52 5.36
CA VAL A 174 -4.46 21.97 3.95
C VAL A 174 -5.70 21.63 3.12
N ALA A 175 -6.50 20.66 3.59
CA ALA A 175 -7.75 20.22 2.98
C ALA A 175 -8.84 19.96 4.05
N PRO A 176 -9.18 20.95 4.90
CA PRO A 176 -10.11 20.77 6.02
C PRO A 176 -11.51 20.31 5.60
N GLU A 177 -11.89 20.50 4.33
CA GLU A 177 -13.16 20.07 3.77
C GLU A 177 -13.31 18.54 3.68
N GLY A 178 -12.22 17.78 3.87
CA GLY A 178 -12.15 16.36 3.60
C GLY A 178 -12.13 16.08 2.08
N ASN A 179 -11.93 14.83 1.66
CA ASN A 179 -11.88 14.44 0.23
C ASN A 179 -10.61 14.83 -0.53
N ALA A 180 -9.51 15.07 0.18
CA ALA A 180 -8.17 15.05 -0.41
C ALA A 180 -7.82 13.64 -0.91
N ASN A 181 -7.19 13.56 -2.09
CA ASN A 181 -6.66 12.31 -2.65
C ASN A 181 -5.13 12.38 -2.68
N ILE A 182 -4.47 11.38 -2.11
CA ILE A 182 -3.01 11.26 -2.16
C ILE A 182 -2.61 10.51 -3.43
N THR A 183 -1.58 10.97 -4.14
CA THR A 183 -1.03 10.24 -5.30
C THR A 183 -0.44 8.91 -4.87
N TYR A 184 -0.42 7.91 -5.75
CA TYR A 184 0.09 6.59 -5.40
C TYR A 184 1.58 6.55 -5.09
N ASP A 185 2.35 7.55 -5.52
CA ASP A 185 3.74 7.74 -5.12
C ASP A 185 3.93 8.65 -3.89
N HIS A 186 2.82 9.06 -3.26
CA HIS A 186 2.72 9.91 -2.07
C HIS A 186 3.52 11.21 -2.19
N GLN A 187 3.70 11.71 -3.41
CA GLN A 187 4.37 12.98 -3.64
C GLN A 187 3.40 14.16 -3.53
N PHE A 188 2.12 13.96 -3.84
CA PHE A 188 1.14 15.04 -3.91
C PHE A 188 -0.20 14.67 -3.29
N VAL A 189 -0.91 15.73 -2.89
CA VAL A 189 -2.33 15.71 -2.55
C VAL A 189 -3.09 16.52 -3.59
N TYR A 190 -4.20 15.95 -4.05
CA TYR A 190 -5.20 16.63 -4.85
C TYR A 190 -6.41 16.96 -3.97
N LYS A 191 -6.66 18.25 -3.80
CA LYS A 191 -7.87 18.77 -3.16
C LYS A 191 -9.10 18.55 -4.04
N SER A 192 -10.28 18.70 -3.45
CA SER A 192 -11.57 18.61 -4.16
C SER A 192 -11.72 19.63 -5.29
N ASP A 193 -11.09 20.80 -5.16
CA ASP A 193 -11.05 21.87 -6.17
C ASP A 193 -10.02 21.63 -7.30
N GLY A 194 -9.30 20.49 -7.27
CA GLY A 194 -8.26 20.14 -8.23
C GLY A 194 -6.88 20.71 -7.91
N THR A 195 -6.73 21.51 -6.85
CA THR A 195 -5.43 22.03 -6.40
C THR A 195 -4.50 20.87 -6.03
N ARG A 196 -3.28 20.91 -6.57
CA ARG A 196 -2.21 19.96 -6.29
C ARG A 196 -1.21 20.56 -5.30
N LEU A 197 -0.99 19.89 -4.17
CA LEU A 197 -0.05 20.30 -3.13
C LEU A 197 1.03 19.22 -2.95
N PRO A 198 2.33 19.59 -2.90
CA PRO A 198 3.37 18.63 -2.56
C PRO A 198 3.28 18.24 -1.08
N ILE A 199 3.43 16.95 -0.79
CA ILE A 199 3.49 16.46 0.59
C ILE A 199 4.86 16.84 1.18
N PRO A 200 4.92 17.56 2.32
CA PRO A 200 6.18 17.92 2.95
C PRO A 200 6.94 16.67 3.38
N LYS A 201 8.23 16.61 3.02
CA LYS A 201 9.09 15.45 3.31
C LYS A 201 9.37 15.31 4.80
N GLU A 202 9.25 16.41 5.54
CA GLU A 202 9.49 16.53 6.97
C GLU A 202 8.41 15.85 7.81
N LEU A 203 7.25 15.54 7.23
CA LEU A 203 6.21 14.74 7.90
C LEU A 203 6.69 13.32 8.22
N PHE A 204 7.69 12.85 7.47
CA PHE A 204 8.27 11.51 7.58
C PHE A 204 9.69 11.56 8.16
N GLN A 205 9.94 12.43 9.14
CA GLN A 205 11.23 12.48 9.83
C GLN A 205 11.52 11.20 10.62
N CYS A 206 12.81 10.93 10.85
CA CYS A 206 13.30 9.70 11.46
C CYS A 206 13.03 9.60 12.96
N GLY A 207 11.79 9.24 13.28
CA GLY A 207 11.40 8.71 14.58
C GLY A 207 11.65 7.20 14.70
N GLU A 208 11.24 6.64 15.83
CA GLU A 208 11.37 5.21 16.14
C GLU A 208 10.71 4.34 15.07
N CYS A 209 9.48 4.65 14.68
CA CYS A 209 8.75 3.90 13.67
C CYS A 209 9.35 3.95 12.28
N THR A 210 9.78 5.14 11.85
CA THR A 210 10.46 5.31 10.56
C THR A 210 11.78 4.54 10.54
N THR A 211 12.52 4.54 11.65
CA THR A 211 13.77 3.78 11.76
C THR A 211 13.51 2.28 11.65
N ASN A 212 12.48 1.77 12.34
CA ASN A 212 12.06 0.38 12.24
C ASN A 212 11.63 0.01 10.81
N MET A 213 10.82 0.84 10.17
CA MET A 213 10.40 0.64 8.77
C MET A 213 11.61 0.59 7.83
N VAL A 214 12.53 1.55 7.93
CA VAL A 214 13.77 1.56 7.14
C VAL A 214 14.55 0.26 7.33
N GLN A 215 14.66 -0.24 8.56
CA GLN A 215 15.37 -1.47 8.87
C GLN A 215 14.69 -2.71 8.28
N GLU A 216 13.37 -2.88 8.50
CA GLU A 216 12.63 -4.05 8.02
C GLU A 216 12.66 -4.16 6.49
N TYR A 217 12.34 -3.07 5.79
CA TYR A 217 12.32 -3.08 4.32
C TYR A 217 13.72 -3.08 3.71
N GLY A 218 14.66 -2.33 4.29
CA GLY A 218 16.05 -2.33 3.83
C GLY A 218 16.68 -3.72 3.92
N THR A 219 16.48 -4.39 5.06
CA THR A 219 16.94 -5.78 5.28
C THR A 219 16.28 -6.72 4.27
N TRP A 220 14.96 -6.59 4.06
CA TRP A 220 14.22 -7.41 3.09
C TRP A 220 14.79 -7.29 1.68
N ILE A 221 15.04 -6.07 1.20
CA ILE A 221 15.58 -5.80 -0.14
C ILE A 221 17.03 -6.25 -0.30
N ASP A 222 17.81 -6.26 0.79
CA ASP A 222 19.17 -6.78 0.78
C ASP A 222 19.21 -8.32 0.78
N GLN A 223 18.20 -8.97 1.35
CA GLN A 223 18.11 -10.43 1.44
C GLN A 223 17.40 -11.06 0.23
N HIS A 224 16.45 -10.35 -0.38
CA HIS A 224 15.57 -10.88 -1.40
C HIS A 224 15.56 -10.01 -2.66
N ALA A 225 15.68 -10.65 -3.82
CA ALA A 225 15.66 -9.95 -5.10
C ALA A 225 14.33 -9.21 -5.29
N VAL A 226 14.42 -7.91 -5.59
CA VAL A 226 13.25 -7.08 -5.90
C VAL A 226 12.72 -7.46 -7.29
N PRO A 227 11.42 -7.74 -7.47
CA PRO A 227 10.81 -7.95 -8.77
C PRO A 227 11.14 -6.83 -9.77
N ASP A 228 11.49 -7.23 -10.99
CA ASP A 228 11.88 -6.32 -12.08
C ASP A 228 10.84 -5.23 -12.36
N PRO A 229 9.52 -5.52 -12.38
CA PRO A 229 8.49 -4.50 -12.56
C PRO A 229 8.50 -3.41 -11.48
N ILE A 230 8.78 -3.77 -10.22
CA ILE A 230 8.90 -2.78 -9.12
C ILE A 230 10.09 -1.87 -9.39
N VAL A 231 11.24 -2.44 -9.73
CA VAL A 231 12.47 -1.68 -9.99
C VAL A 231 12.30 -0.74 -11.18
N LYS A 232 11.80 -1.24 -12.31
CA LYS A 232 11.82 -0.49 -13.57
C LYS A 232 10.65 0.47 -13.71
N ASN A 233 9.45 0.07 -13.30
CA ASN A 233 8.22 0.79 -13.66
C ASN A 233 7.61 1.59 -12.51
N ILE A 234 8.07 1.36 -11.27
CA ILE A 234 7.63 2.13 -10.10
C ILE A 234 8.74 3.11 -9.68
N PHE A 235 9.94 2.59 -9.45
CA PHE A 235 11.03 3.39 -8.86
C PHE A 235 12.09 3.85 -9.86
N GLY A 236 12.20 3.21 -11.03
CA GLY A 236 13.20 3.48 -12.06
C GLY A 236 14.57 2.87 -11.81
N SER A 237 14.97 2.61 -10.55
CA SER A 237 16.18 1.86 -10.22
C SER A 237 16.18 1.29 -8.81
N LEU A 238 17.00 0.26 -8.57
CA LEU A 238 17.20 -0.31 -7.23
C LEU A 238 17.86 0.70 -6.27
N GLU A 239 18.72 1.56 -6.79
CA GLU A 239 19.34 2.64 -6.00
C GLU A 239 18.27 3.60 -5.46
N ILE A 240 17.31 3.99 -6.31
CA ILE A 240 16.19 4.84 -5.89
C ILE A 240 15.41 4.12 -4.79
N ILE A 241 15.04 2.84 -4.98
CA ILE A 241 14.39 2.01 -3.94
C ILE A 241 15.16 2.07 -2.62
N LYS A 242 16.47 1.84 -2.65
CA LYS A 242 17.29 1.87 -1.43
C LYS A 242 17.31 3.25 -0.77
N MET A 243 17.34 4.33 -1.54
CA MET A 243 17.24 5.69 -1.00
C MET A 243 15.91 5.96 -0.30
N HIS A 244 14.82 5.25 -0.65
CA HIS A 244 13.55 5.34 0.06
C HIS A 244 13.63 4.78 1.48
N PHE A 245 14.44 3.74 1.69
CA PHE A 245 14.69 3.12 2.99
C PHE A 245 15.97 3.69 3.61
N THR A 246 16.06 5.02 3.64
CA THR A 246 17.11 5.71 4.41
C THR A 246 16.51 6.78 5.26
N CYS A 247 17.06 6.90 6.46
CA CYS A 247 16.83 8.03 7.31
C CYS A 247 17.79 9.16 6.91
N PRO A 248 17.32 10.32 6.44
CA PRO A 248 18.20 11.46 6.29
C PRO A 248 18.70 11.83 7.68
N VAL A 249 19.95 11.45 7.98
CA VAL A 249 20.69 12.00 9.10
C VAL A 249 20.79 13.49 8.81
N ASN A 250 20.24 14.33 9.68
CA ASN A 250 20.41 15.78 9.57
C ASN A 250 21.91 16.06 9.35
N ILE A 251 22.26 16.58 8.16
CA ILE A 251 23.52 17.25 7.92
C ILE A 251 23.28 18.74 8.16
#